data_AF-A0A9X2ZFD4-F1
#
_entry.id   AF-A0A9X2ZFD4-F1
#
_cell.length_a   1.000
_cell.length_b   1.000
_cell.length_c   1.000
_cell.angle_alpha   90.00
_cell.angle_beta   90.00
_cell.angle_gamma   90.00
#
_symmetry.space_group_name_H-M   'P 1'
#
loop_
_entity.id
_entity.type
_entity.pdbx_description
1 polymer ?
#
loop_
_entity_poly.entity_id
_entity_poly.type
_entity_poly.pdbx_seq_one_letter_code
_entity_poly.pdbx_strand_id
1 'polypeptide(L)'
;MKRFIITLFIINSFSLMYGQEFKLSDSYVFKPQDKKIKLLENSKNAKIIVFKTNMAINTDGTPLSYHPYDLRADSLALNFITNAVAIYRLSDSRCISIPKKDLSEYPKKYRVKVKFDPSKITDKEKKEYTKLAYKVFEEWRDAGFPEKQIDGYEIIWQNVLVNKNGKPCIFEENKQFKGYFASMTAEDNGIKNDISECSFANQLDPFIIPSIVLNNGIKYGASKGDLVVAYNPVTKIIVYGIVGDKGPGNNLGEGSILLNMKLKGITEIPKGKNAVKTLAISENIMIGIIPKSKEFKLLRPYTETSITDRVKQWFNMQGYSNQDGIIKLLTDNCK
;
A
#
# COMPACT_ATOMS: atom_id res chain seq x y z
N MET A 1 -73.14 -21.17 -21.50
CA MET A 1 -71.68 -21.16 -21.25
C MET A 1 -71.26 -19.78 -20.74
N LYS A 2 -71.03 -19.63 -19.43
CA LYS A 2 -70.56 -18.38 -18.82
C LYS A 2 -69.03 -18.31 -19.00
N ARG A 3 -68.53 -17.36 -19.79
CA ARG A 3 -67.09 -17.10 -19.94
C ARG A 3 -66.62 -16.26 -18.74
N PHE A 4 -65.77 -16.84 -17.91
CA PHE A 4 -65.02 -16.13 -16.88
C PHE A 4 -63.81 -15.46 -17.54
N ILE A 5 -63.76 -14.13 -17.50
CA ILE A 5 -62.58 -13.35 -17.87
C ILE A 5 -61.71 -13.26 -16.62
N ILE A 6 -60.59 -14.00 -16.61
CA ILE A 6 -59.56 -13.89 -15.57
C ILE A 6 -58.62 -12.76 -16.00
N THR A 7 -58.79 -11.59 -15.38
CA THR A 7 -57.85 -10.47 -15.53
C THR A 7 -56.64 -10.74 -14.63
N LEU A 8 -55.54 -11.21 -15.24
CA LEU A 8 -54.27 -11.43 -14.57
C LEU A 8 -53.60 -10.07 -14.32
N PHE A 9 -53.72 -9.53 -13.10
CA PHE A 9 -52.97 -8.35 -12.67
C PHE A 9 -51.51 -8.73 -12.43
N ILE A 10 -50.65 -8.52 -13.41
CA ILE A 10 -49.19 -8.59 -13.23
C ILE A 10 -48.78 -7.31 -12.50
N ILE A 11 -48.73 -7.37 -11.17
CA ILE A 11 -48.14 -6.31 -10.35
C ILE A 11 -46.62 -6.39 -10.55
N ASN A 12 -46.12 -5.70 -11.57
CA ASN A 12 -44.70 -5.42 -11.71
C ASN A 12 -44.28 -4.49 -10.57
N SER A 13 -43.93 -5.11 -9.45
CA SER A 13 -43.36 -4.44 -8.29
C SER A 13 -41.91 -4.06 -8.63
N PHE A 14 -41.73 -3.07 -9.51
CA PHE A 14 -40.46 -2.37 -9.64
C PHE A 14 -40.23 -1.63 -8.33
N SER A 15 -39.67 -2.35 -7.37
CA SER A 15 -39.00 -1.74 -6.22
C SER A 15 -37.86 -0.94 -6.83
N LEU A 16 -38.09 0.36 -7.02
CA LEU A 16 -37.03 1.33 -7.23
C LEU A 16 -36.12 1.21 -6.00
N MET A 17 -35.12 0.34 -6.11
CA MET A 17 -34.02 0.21 -5.19
C MET A 17 -33.23 1.52 -5.30
N TYR A 18 -33.74 2.58 -4.67
CA TYR A 18 -32.96 3.78 -4.43
C TYR A 18 -31.76 3.34 -3.60
N GLY A 19 -30.57 3.50 -4.17
CA GLY A 19 -29.31 3.23 -3.48
C GLY A 19 -29.32 3.95 -2.14
N GLN A 20 -28.79 3.30 -1.10
CA GLN A 20 -28.77 3.94 0.21
C GLN A 20 -27.87 5.15 0.14
N GLU A 21 -28.44 6.31 0.45
CA GLU A 21 -27.71 7.56 0.43
C GLU A 21 -26.69 7.58 1.57
N PHE A 22 -25.42 7.66 1.20
CA PHE A 22 -24.34 7.92 2.14
C PHE A 22 -24.33 9.42 2.46
N LYS A 23 -24.35 9.74 3.76
CA LYS A 23 -24.27 11.12 4.26
C LYS A 23 -22.94 11.33 4.96
N LEU A 24 -22.46 12.57 4.96
CA LEU A 24 -21.26 12.95 5.70
C LEU A 24 -21.50 12.73 7.20
N SER A 25 -20.71 11.84 7.80
CA SER A 25 -20.73 11.51 9.23
C SER A 25 -19.66 12.31 9.98
N ASP A 26 -18.44 12.39 9.42
CA ASP A 26 -17.33 13.15 10.01
C ASP A 26 -16.32 13.60 8.94
N SER A 27 -15.47 14.58 9.22
CA SER A 27 -14.34 14.95 8.37
C SER A 27 -13.20 15.63 9.12
N TYR A 28 -11.97 15.45 8.63
CA TYR A 28 -10.81 16.22 9.09
C TYR A 28 -9.85 16.52 7.94
N VAL A 29 -8.92 17.43 8.19
CA VAL A 29 -7.81 17.73 7.27
C VAL A 29 -6.61 16.90 7.69
N PHE A 30 -6.16 16.04 6.79
CA PHE A 30 -4.91 15.31 6.92
C PHE A 30 -3.73 16.24 6.69
N LYS A 31 -3.00 16.53 7.77
CA LYS A 31 -1.71 17.21 7.73
C LYS A 31 -0.61 16.16 7.57
N PRO A 32 0.46 16.43 6.80
CA PRO A 32 0.87 17.72 6.26
C PRO A 32 0.36 18.07 4.85
N GLN A 33 -0.33 17.17 4.14
CA GLN A 33 -0.67 17.37 2.73
C GLN A 33 -1.94 18.20 2.47
N ASP A 34 -2.58 18.71 3.52
CA ASP A 34 -3.81 19.51 3.45
C ASP A 34 -4.96 18.82 2.69
N LYS A 35 -5.05 17.49 2.82
CA LYS A 35 -6.09 16.69 2.16
C LYS A 35 -7.29 16.50 3.08
N LYS A 36 -8.50 16.81 2.60
CA LYS A 36 -9.73 16.55 3.36
C LYS A 36 -10.08 15.06 3.28
N ILE A 37 -10.24 14.43 4.44
CA ILE A 37 -10.73 13.06 4.60
C ILE A 37 -12.14 13.13 5.17
N LYS A 38 -13.08 12.43 4.53
CA LYS A 38 -14.49 12.37 4.94
C LYS A 38 -14.86 10.94 5.30
N LEU A 39 -15.58 10.76 6.39
CA LEU A 39 -16.28 9.53 6.73
C LEU A 39 -17.73 9.69 6.27
N LEU A 40 -18.20 8.81 5.42
CA LEU A 40 -19.60 8.73 5.04
C LEU A 40 -20.26 7.54 5.71
N GLU A 41 -21.53 7.70 6.04
CA GLU A 41 -22.36 6.67 6.69
C GLU A 41 -23.76 6.65 6.08
N ASN A 42 -24.36 5.47 5.93
CA ASN A 42 -25.73 5.30 5.44
C ASN A 42 -26.69 4.88 6.57
N SER A 43 -27.97 4.72 6.26
CA SER A 43 -29.00 4.34 7.24
C SER A 43 -28.87 2.92 7.81
N LYS A 44 -27.99 2.08 7.24
CA LYS A 44 -27.61 0.76 7.79
C LYS A 44 -26.31 0.82 8.61
N ASN A 45 -25.81 2.02 8.93
CA ASN A 45 -24.52 2.24 9.60
C ASN A 45 -23.32 1.66 8.82
N ALA A 46 -23.47 1.44 7.51
CA ALA A 46 -22.33 1.09 6.66
C ALA A 46 -21.48 2.34 6.45
N LYS A 47 -20.15 2.19 6.50
CA LYS A 47 -19.19 3.29 6.47
C LYS A 47 -18.27 3.19 5.27
N ILE A 48 -17.87 4.35 4.75
CA ILE A 48 -16.80 4.46 3.75
C ILE A 48 -15.99 5.73 4.03
N ILE A 49 -14.68 5.61 4.01
CA ILE A 49 -13.75 6.73 4.13
C ILE A 49 -13.42 7.18 2.71
N VAL A 50 -13.61 8.45 2.40
CA VAL A 50 -13.33 8.99 1.07
C VAL A 50 -12.38 10.18 1.15
N PHE A 51 -11.46 10.25 0.20
CA PHE A 51 -10.51 11.35 0.05
C PHE A 51 -9.93 11.41 -1.36
N LYS A 52 -9.20 12.49 -1.62
CA LYS A 52 -8.61 12.80 -2.91
C LYS A 52 -7.10 12.99 -2.75
N THR A 53 -6.30 12.28 -3.54
CA THR A 53 -4.84 12.29 -3.41
C THR A 53 -4.14 12.03 -4.75
N ASN A 54 -2.87 12.42 -4.84
CA ASN A 54 -1.97 11.92 -5.87
C ASN A 54 -1.60 10.47 -5.51
N MET A 55 -1.11 9.67 -6.46
CA MET A 55 -0.67 8.30 -6.20
C MET A 55 0.81 8.13 -6.54
N ALA A 56 1.65 8.12 -5.51
CA ALA A 56 3.00 7.57 -5.55
C ALA A 56 2.97 6.03 -5.67
N ILE A 57 4.13 5.44 -5.91
CA ILE A 57 4.27 4.00 -6.11
C ILE A 57 4.89 3.36 -4.88
N ASN A 58 4.21 2.33 -4.37
CA ASN A 58 4.80 1.36 -3.47
C ASN A 58 5.30 0.15 -4.26
N THR A 59 6.57 -0.18 -4.05
CA THR A 59 7.17 -1.40 -4.62
C THR A 59 7.29 -2.51 -3.59
N ASP A 60 7.15 -2.22 -2.29
CA ASP A 60 7.34 -3.23 -1.24
C ASP A 60 6.42 -4.43 -1.44
N GLY A 61 6.95 -5.64 -1.22
CA GLY A 61 6.31 -6.91 -1.56
C GLY A 61 6.67 -7.45 -2.94
N THR A 62 7.24 -6.64 -3.83
CA THR A 62 7.65 -7.15 -5.15
C THR A 62 8.99 -7.89 -5.05
N PRO A 63 9.19 -9.02 -5.76
CA PRO A 63 10.45 -9.76 -5.69
C PRO A 63 11.61 -9.00 -6.35
N LEU A 64 11.32 -7.90 -7.06
CA LEU A 64 12.31 -7.02 -7.69
C LEU A 64 12.61 -5.75 -6.85
N SER A 65 12.06 -5.63 -5.63
CA SER A 65 12.16 -4.40 -4.84
C SER A 65 13.62 -4.02 -4.57
N TYR A 66 14.41 -5.00 -4.15
CA TYR A 66 15.73 -4.77 -3.58
C TYR A 66 16.72 -5.82 -4.08
N HIS A 67 17.94 -5.38 -4.37
CA HIS A 67 19.03 -6.25 -4.76
C HIS A 67 20.30 -5.86 -3.96
N PRO A 68 21.01 -6.82 -3.33
CA PRO A 68 22.16 -6.56 -2.46
C PRO A 68 23.33 -5.83 -3.14
N TYR A 69 23.41 -5.89 -4.47
CA TYR A 69 24.46 -5.24 -5.26
C TYR A 69 23.96 -4.05 -6.09
N ASP A 70 22.67 -3.72 -6.04
CA ASP A 70 22.12 -2.55 -6.73
C ASP A 70 21.46 -1.60 -5.72
N LEU A 71 22.31 -1.05 -4.83
CA LEU A 71 21.90 -0.26 -3.68
C LEU A 71 21.11 0.99 -4.05
N ARG A 72 21.38 1.51 -5.24
CA ARG A 72 20.76 2.72 -5.79
C ARG A 72 19.58 2.41 -6.70
N ALA A 73 19.31 1.14 -7.00
CA ALA A 73 18.31 0.74 -7.98
C ALA A 73 18.56 1.42 -9.34
N ASP A 74 19.80 1.34 -9.83
CA ASP A 74 20.23 1.93 -11.09
C ASP A 74 20.10 0.95 -12.27
N SER A 75 20.02 -0.37 -12.01
CA SER A 75 20.00 -1.39 -13.09
C SER A 75 19.04 -2.55 -12.87
N LEU A 76 18.95 -3.08 -11.65
CA LEU A 76 18.25 -4.31 -11.31
C LEU A 76 17.01 -4.02 -10.45
N ALA A 77 17.22 -3.34 -9.32
CA ALA A 77 16.18 -3.15 -8.32
C ALA A 77 15.18 -2.05 -8.71
N LEU A 78 13.97 -2.12 -8.15
CA LEU A 78 12.96 -1.08 -8.30
C LEU A 78 13.06 -0.01 -7.21
N ASN A 79 13.72 -0.32 -6.09
CA ASN A 79 13.79 0.54 -4.91
C ASN A 79 15.20 0.59 -4.30
N PHE A 80 15.49 1.69 -3.61
CA PHE A 80 16.76 1.90 -2.94
C PHE A 80 16.92 0.97 -1.75
N ILE A 81 18.11 0.41 -1.54
CA ILE A 81 18.37 -0.47 -0.38
C ILE A 81 18.12 0.24 0.97
N THR A 82 18.24 1.57 1.00
CA THR A 82 17.97 2.38 2.20
C THR A 82 16.52 2.35 2.65
N ASN A 83 15.59 1.84 1.82
CA ASN A 83 14.22 1.55 2.23
C ASN A 83 14.08 0.13 2.81
N ALA A 84 14.93 -0.82 2.40
CA ALA A 84 14.99 -2.16 2.98
C ALA A 84 15.59 -2.20 4.40
N VAL A 85 16.47 -1.25 4.73
CA VAL A 85 17.19 -1.20 6.02
C VAL A 85 17.18 0.17 6.69
N ALA A 86 17.05 0.16 8.01
CA ALA A 86 17.34 1.30 8.86
C ALA A 86 18.75 1.15 9.45
N ILE A 87 19.66 2.06 9.10
CA ILE A 87 21.04 2.08 9.60
C ILE A 87 21.17 3.23 10.60
N TYR A 88 21.36 2.90 11.87
CA TYR A 88 21.54 3.83 12.97
C TYR A 88 23.02 3.98 13.31
N ARG A 89 23.53 5.20 13.33
CA ARG A 89 24.85 5.50 13.86
C ARG A 89 24.77 5.58 15.38
N LEU A 90 25.54 4.76 16.08
CA LEU A 90 25.42 4.60 17.53
C LEU A 90 25.91 5.83 18.30
N SER A 91 26.87 6.59 17.75
CA SER A 91 27.45 7.77 18.43
C SER A 91 26.44 8.89 18.65
N ASP A 92 25.44 9.03 17.78
CA ASP A 92 24.41 10.08 17.87
C ASP A 92 22.97 9.58 17.68
N SER A 93 22.76 8.26 17.62
CA SER A 93 21.46 7.62 17.42
C SER A 93 20.73 8.00 16.12
N ARG A 94 21.47 8.47 15.10
CA ARG A 94 20.89 8.96 13.84
C ARG A 94 20.63 7.84 12.84
N CYS A 95 19.44 7.81 12.24
CA CYS A 95 19.18 6.96 11.08
C CYS A 95 19.83 7.58 9.83
N ILE A 96 20.95 7.03 9.36
CA ILE A 96 21.67 7.55 8.19
C ILE A 96 21.13 7.03 6.86
N SER A 97 20.40 5.92 6.84
CA SER A 97 19.74 5.42 5.62
C SER A 97 18.52 6.27 5.24
N ILE A 98 17.80 6.81 6.23
CA ILE A 98 16.68 7.73 6.03
C ILE A 98 16.90 8.99 6.89
N PRO A 99 17.78 9.92 6.48
CA PRO A 99 18.22 11.03 7.34
C PRO A 99 17.10 11.91 7.88
N LYS A 100 16.09 12.21 7.05
CA LYS A 100 14.95 13.06 7.40
C LYS A 100 13.80 12.29 8.07
N LYS A 101 14.02 11.03 8.49
CA LYS A 101 12.99 10.23 9.19
C LYS A 101 12.58 10.92 10.49
N ASP A 102 11.28 10.99 10.74
CA ASP A 102 10.73 11.59 11.95
C ASP A 102 11.13 10.78 13.19
N LEU A 103 11.53 11.45 14.28
CA LEU A 103 11.95 10.77 15.52
C LEU A 103 10.85 9.90 16.13
N SER A 104 9.58 10.23 15.90
CA SER A 104 8.43 9.42 16.31
C SER A 104 8.37 8.05 15.63
N GLU A 105 9.11 7.86 14.52
CA GLU A 105 9.25 6.60 13.80
C GLU A 105 10.49 5.79 14.22
N TYR A 106 11.37 6.33 15.06
CA TYR A 106 12.57 5.63 15.51
C TYR A 106 12.19 4.57 16.56
N PRO A 107 12.92 3.45 16.70
CA PRO A 107 12.80 2.60 17.88
C PRO A 107 13.02 3.41 19.17
N LYS A 108 12.28 3.08 20.24
CA LYS A 108 12.28 3.82 21.52
C LYS A 108 13.70 4.08 22.06
N LYS A 109 14.61 3.11 21.92
CA LYS A 109 16.01 3.20 22.39
C LYS A 109 16.81 4.34 21.73
N TYR A 110 16.43 4.76 20.53
CA TYR A 110 17.12 5.85 19.83
C TYR A 110 16.50 7.21 20.09
N ARG A 111 15.26 7.29 20.59
CA ARG A 111 14.56 8.58 20.83
C ARG A 111 15.08 9.34 22.04
N VAL A 112 15.66 8.62 23.01
CA VAL A 112 15.92 9.15 24.36
C VAL A 112 17.22 9.96 24.50
N LYS A 113 18.10 9.95 23.49
CA LYS A 113 19.42 10.62 23.54
C LYS A 113 19.78 11.38 22.26
N VAL A 114 18.78 11.80 21.50
CA VAL A 114 18.98 12.46 20.20
C VAL A 114 19.54 13.87 20.39
N LYS A 115 20.71 14.15 19.82
CA LYS A 115 21.35 15.49 19.80
C LYS A 115 21.22 16.21 18.45
N PHE A 116 20.30 15.76 17.60
CA PHE A 116 20.06 16.30 16.28
C PHE A 116 18.57 16.49 16.01
N ASP A 117 18.26 17.34 15.05
CA ASP A 117 16.90 17.56 14.56
C ASP A 117 16.82 17.06 13.11
N PRO A 118 16.10 15.95 12.82
CA PRO A 118 16.01 15.43 11.46
C PRO A 118 15.34 16.39 10.49
N SER A 119 14.54 17.34 10.97
CA SER A 119 13.89 18.36 10.13
C SER A 119 14.87 19.44 9.64
N LYS A 120 16.01 19.60 10.32
CA LYS A 120 17.02 20.63 10.01
C LYS A 120 18.19 20.13 9.15
N ILE A 121 18.13 18.89 8.68
CA ILE A 121 19.18 18.31 7.83
C ILE A 121 19.17 18.97 6.45
N THR A 122 20.32 19.51 6.06
CA THR A 122 20.55 20.08 4.73
C THR A 122 20.57 18.97 3.66
N ASP A 123 20.32 19.33 2.40
CA ASP A 123 20.38 18.34 1.32
C ASP A 123 21.82 17.83 1.06
N LYS A 124 22.84 18.62 1.41
CA LYS A 124 24.24 18.18 1.39
C LYS A 124 24.47 17.07 2.42
N GLU A 125 24.11 17.31 3.68
CA GLU A 125 24.23 16.30 4.74
C GLU A 125 23.40 15.06 4.42
N LYS A 126 22.19 15.22 3.88
CA LYS A 126 21.36 14.10 3.42
C LYS A 126 22.13 13.22 2.43
N LYS A 127 22.75 13.80 1.42
CA LYS A 127 23.54 13.06 0.42
C LYS A 127 24.75 12.37 1.06
N GLU A 128 25.44 13.04 1.97
CA GLU A 128 26.59 12.48 2.70
C GLU A 128 26.19 11.28 3.55
N TYR A 129 25.08 11.38 4.30
CA TYR A 129 24.57 10.28 5.12
C TYR A 129 24.06 9.11 4.29
N THR A 130 23.37 9.36 3.18
CA THR A 130 22.96 8.29 2.26
C THR A 130 24.18 7.58 1.65
N LYS A 131 25.23 8.33 1.27
CA LYS A 131 26.48 7.73 0.79
C LYS A 131 27.14 6.87 1.87
N LEU A 132 27.18 7.36 3.12
CA LEU A 132 27.70 6.59 4.25
C LEU A 132 26.87 5.33 4.51
N ALA A 133 25.54 5.41 4.41
CA ALA A 133 24.64 4.28 4.57
C ALA A 133 24.92 3.17 3.55
N TYR A 134 25.19 3.53 2.29
CA TYR A 134 25.60 2.54 1.28
C TYR A 134 26.92 1.87 1.66
N LYS A 135 27.93 2.63 2.06
CA LYS A 135 29.22 2.06 2.49
C LYS A 135 29.06 1.08 3.66
N VAL A 136 28.32 1.47 4.69
CA VAL A 136 28.06 0.62 5.86
C VAL A 136 27.28 -0.65 5.46
N PHE A 137 26.31 -0.52 4.55
CA PHE A 137 25.58 -1.68 4.05
C PHE A 137 26.49 -2.63 3.24
N GLU A 138 27.38 -2.10 2.40
CA GLU A 138 28.36 -2.91 1.65
C GLU A 138 29.26 -3.70 2.59
N GLU A 139 29.83 -3.04 3.60
CA GLU A 139 30.66 -3.70 4.62
C GLU A 139 29.89 -4.82 5.35
N TRP A 140 28.63 -4.57 5.68
CA TRP A 140 27.76 -5.56 6.33
C TRP A 140 27.37 -6.73 5.42
N ARG A 141 27.07 -6.46 4.15
CA ARG A 141 26.81 -7.47 3.12
C ARG A 141 28.03 -8.35 2.89
N ASP A 142 29.19 -7.73 2.71
CA ASP A 142 30.45 -8.43 2.38
C ASP A 142 30.95 -9.28 3.57
N ALA A 143 30.59 -8.91 4.79
CA ALA A 143 30.76 -9.73 5.99
C ALA A 143 29.73 -10.88 6.13
N GLY A 144 28.80 -11.03 5.17
CA GLY A 144 27.80 -12.11 5.16
C GLY A 144 26.59 -11.86 6.07
N PHE A 145 26.21 -10.60 6.26
CA PHE A 145 25.11 -10.15 7.13
C PHE A 145 25.22 -10.69 8.56
N PRO A 146 26.32 -10.41 9.28
CA PRO A 146 26.47 -10.85 10.66
C PRO A 146 25.39 -10.25 11.56
N GLU A 147 24.94 -11.02 12.57
CA GLU A 147 24.06 -10.53 13.63
C GLU A 147 24.73 -9.42 14.44
N LYS A 148 26.04 -9.60 14.70
CA LYS A 148 26.89 -8.55 15.26
C LYS A 148 27.12 -7.49 14.18
N GLN A 149 26.59 -6.31 14.42
CA GLN A 149 26.61 -5.19 13.47
C GLN A 149 28.02 -4.65 13.24
N ILE A 150 28.19 -3.84 12.20
CA ILE A 150 29.45 -3.14 11.90
C ILE A 150 29.78 -2.13 13.00
N ASP A 151 31.06 -2.01 13.37
CA ASP A 151 31.51 -1.14 14.47
C ASP A 151 30.96 0.29 14.35
N GLY A 152 30.28 0.74 15.41
CA GLY A 152 29.68 2.08 15.49
C GLY A 152 28.30 2.23 14.83
N TYR A 153 27.75 1.16 14.24
CA TYR A 153 26.45 1.17 13.59
C TYR A 153 25.55 0.04 14.07
N GLU A 154 24.25 0.28 13.98
CA GLU A 154 23.22 -0.73 14.13
C GLU A 154 22.35 -0.77 12.88
N ILE A 155 22.13 -1.97 12.35
CA ILE A 155 21.38 -2.19 11.10
C ILE A 155 20.15 -3.03 11.42
N ILE A 156 18.99 -2.56 10.98
CA ILE A 156 17.69 -3.19 11.22
C ILE A 156 16.98 -3.36 9.87
N TRP A 157 16.58 -4.58 9.53
CA TRP A 157 15.72 -4.84 8.37
C TRP A 157 14.33 -4.19 8.55
N GLN A 158 13.74 -3.68 7.48
CA GLN A 158 12.42 -3.04 7.49
C GLN A 158 11.46 -3.76 6.54
N ASN A 159 11.80 -3.83 5.25
CA ASN A 159 10.89 -4.27 4.17
C ASN A 159 11.40 -5.53 3.44
N VAL A 160 12.21 -6.32 4.14
CA VAL A 160 12.83 -7.57 3.66
C VAL A 160 12.52 -8.69 4.65
N LEU A 161 12.13 -9.85 4.11
CA LEU A 161 11.96 -11.08 4.88
C LEU A 161 13.31 -11.54 5.42
N VAL A 162 13.34 -11.90 6.70
CA VAL A 162 14.53 -12.41 7.38
C VAL A 162 14.28 -13.83 7.86
N ASN A 163 15.33 -14.65 7.83
CA ASN A 163 15.25 -16.00 8.39
C ASN A 163 15.35 -15.97 9.92
N LYS A 164 15.24 -17.15 10.55
CA LYS A 164 15.33 -17.32 12.00
C LYS A 164 16.64 -16.82 12.66
N ASN A 165 17.70 -16.65 11.88
CA ASN A 165 18.99 -16.13 12.33
C ASN A 165 19.15 -14.64 12.01
N GLY A 166 18.07 -13.93 11.66
CA GLY A 166 18.08 -12.51 11.34
C GLY A 166 18.77 -12.14 10.02
N LYS A 167 19.20 -13.11 9.22
CA LYS A 167 19.79 -12.87 7.89
C LYS A 167 18.70 -12.62 6.86
N PRO A 168 18.95 -11.75 5.86
CA PRO A 168 17.97 -11.51 4.81
C PRO A 168 17.73 -12.79 4.02
N CYS A 169 16.50 -12.96 3.57
CA CYS A 169 16.20 -13.91 2.53
C CYS A 169 16.66 -13.37 1.18
N ILE A 170 17.56 -14.09 0.53
CA ILE A 170 17.98 -13.87 -0.87
C ILE A 170 17.46 -15.06 -1.67
N PHE A 171 16.85 -14.80 -2.82
CA PHE A 171 16.42 -15.88 -3.71
C PHE A 171 17.63 -16.58 -4.33
N GLU A 172 17.79 -17.88 -4.08
CA GLU A 172 18.84 -18.74 -4.60
C GLU A 172 18.29 -19.71 -5.66
N GLU A 173 17.08 -20.22 -5.42
CA GLU A 173 16.44 -21.26 -6.23
C GLU A 173 15.47 -20.67 -7.28
N ASN A 174 14.84 -19.53 -6.96
CA ASN A 174 13.95 -18.86 -7.91
C ASN A 174 14.75 -18.29 -9.09
N LYS A 175 14.72 -18.97 -10.24
CA LYS A 175 15.47 -18.56 -11.45
C LYS A 175 15.15 -17.15 -11.95
N GLN A 176 13.92 -16.66 -11.74
CA GLN A 176 13.51 -15.34 -12.23
C GLN A 176 14.04 -14.22 -11.33
N PHE A 177 14.14 -14.47 -10.03
CA PHE A 177 14.48 -13.46 -9.03
C PHE A 177 15.79 -13.75 -8.29
N LYS A 178 16.61 -14.65 -8.85
CA LYS A 178 17.86 -15.08 -8.22
C LYS A 178 18.74 -13.87 -7.88
N GLY A 179 19.21 -13.82 -6.64
CA GLY A 179 20.04 -12.75 -6.09
C GLY A 179 19.27 -11.57 -5.51
N TYR A 180 17.96 -11.45 -5.72
CA TYR A 180 17.16 -10.39 -5.10
C TYR A 180 16.79 -10.74 -3.66
N PHE A 181 16.52 -9.71 -2.85
CA PHE A 181 15.93 -9.92 -1.53
C PHE A 181 14.42 -10.19 -1.66
N ALA A 182 13.93 -11.13 -0.86
CA ALA A 182 12.50 -11.33 -0.73
C ALA A 182 11.89 -10.16 0.07
N SER A 183 11.14 -9.28 -0.60
CA SER A 183 10.49 -8.13 0.02
C SER A 183 9.19 -8.54 0.72
N MET A 184 8.85 -7.84 1.80
CA MET A 184 7.65 -8.10 2.59
C MET A 184 6.62 -6.97 2.50
N THR A 185 5.36 -7.31 2.74
CA THR A 185 4.23 -6.38 2.89
C THR A 185 3.64 -6.47 4.29
N ALA A 186 2.94 -5.43 4.76
CA ALA A 186 2.26 -5.52 6.04
C ALA A 186 1.10 -6.54 6.06
N GLU A 187 0.42 -6.79 4.94
CA GLU A 187 -0.63 -7.80 4.81
C GLU A 187 -0.12 -9.06 4.11
N ASP A 188 -0.49 -10.23 4.65
CA ASP A 188 -0.18 -11.52 4.06
C ASP A 188 -1.27 -11.93 3.05
N ASN A 189 -0.84 -12.60 1.98
CA ASN A 189 -1.71 -13.18 0.97
C ASN A 189 -2.59 -14.33 1.53
N GLY A 190 -2.16 -14.96 2.63
CA GLY A 190 -2.87 -16.05 3.31
C GLY A 190 -2.73 -17.41 2.65
N ILE A 191 -1.62 -17.66 1.96
CA ILE A 191 -1.22 -18.99 1.52
C ILE A 191 -0.83 -19.80 2.77
N LYS A 192 -1.61 -20.83 3.07
CA LYS A 192 -1.29 -21.79 4.14
C LYS A 192 -0.22 -22.74 3.64
N ASN A 193 0.77 -23.05 4.49
CA ASN A 193 1.89 -23.95 4.19
C ASN A 193 2.69 -23.50 2.96
N ASP A 194 3.01 -22.22 2.88
CA ASP A 194 3.82 -21.68 1.80
C ASP A 194 5.25 -22.29 1.82
N ILE A 195 5.50 -23.15 0.83
CA ILE A 195 6.79 -23.81 0.60
C ILE A 195 7.72 -23.02 -0.33
N SER A 196 7.28 -21.86 -0.82
CA SER A 196 8.15 -21.01 -1.63
C SER A 196 9.35 -20.54 -0.81
N GLU A 197 10.40 -20.14 -1.51
CA GLU A 197 11.62 -19.63 -0.91
C GLU A 197 11.29 -18.48 0.07
N CYS A 198 11.58 -18.73 1.35
CA CYS A 198 11.28 -17.83 2.48
C CYS A 198 9.80 -17.46 2.66
N SER A 199 8.88 -18.30 2.19
CA SER A 199 7.44 -18.03 2.21
C SER A 199 7.06 -16.70 1.54
N PHE A 200 7.79 -16.35 0.48
CA PHE A 200 7.56 -15.13 -0.29
C PHE A 200 6.18 -15.12 -0.98
N ALA A 201 5.68 -16.28 -1.44
CA ALA A 201 4.38 -16.35 -2.10
C ALA A 201 3.21 -15.94 -1.19
N ASN A 202 3.41 -16.01 0.13
CA ASN A 202 2.48 -15.51 1.13
C ASN A 202 2.54 -13.98 1.33
N GLN A 203 3.40 -13.25 0.63
CA GLN A 203 3.37 -11.78 0.57
C GLN A 203 2.40 -11.30 -0.51
N LEU A 204 1.91 -10.07 -0.40
CA LEU A 204 1.12 -9.45 -1.46
C LEU A 204 2.03 -8.95 -2.57
N ASP A 205 1.96 -9.58 -3.75
CA ASP A 205 2.74 -9.13 -4.91
C ASP A 205 2.10 -7.86 -5.55
N PRO A 206 2.80 -6.70 -5.52
CA PRO A 206 2.32 -5.45 -6.12
C PRO A 206 2.13 -5.48 -7.64
N PHE A 207 2.67 -6.49 -8.34
CA PHE A 207 2.41 -6.70 -9.77
C PHE A 207 1.10 -7.43 -10.05
N ILE A 208 0.53 -8.12 -9.07
CA ILE A 208 -0.63 -9.00 -9.24
C ILE A 208 -1.85 -8.50 -8.47
N ILE A 209 -1.62 -7.83 -7.33
CA ILE A 209 -2.69 -7.38 -6.44
C ILE A 209 -2.77 -5.85 -6.42
N PRO A 210 -3.89 -5.25 -6.86
CA PRO A 210 -4.11 -3.82 -6.68
C PRO A 210 -4.28 -3.52 -5.18
N SER A 211 -3.41 -2.66 -4.64
CA SER A 211 -3.45 -2.30 -3.24
C SER A 211 -3.02 -0.86 -3.00
N ILE A 212 -3.39 -0.31 -1.85
CA ILE A 212 -2.86 0.96 -1.35
C ILE A 212 -2.09 0.75 -0.05
N VAL A 213 -1.22 1.70 0.24
CA VAL A 213 -0.57 1.85 1.54
C VAL A 213 -1.49 2.65 2.47
N LEU A 214 -1.81 2.09 3.62
CA LEU A 214 -2.56 2.80 4.65
C LEU A 214 -1.64 3.68 5.49
N ASN A 215 -1.94 4.96 5.48
CA ASN A 215 -1.30 5.93 6.35
C ASN A 215 -1.81 5.79 7.80
N ASN A 216 -0.92 5.75 8.78
CA ASN A 216 -1.27 5.61 10.20
C ASN A 216 -2.07 6.81 10.79
N GLY A 217 -2.10 7.96 10.11
CA GLY A 217 -2.92 9.12 10.44
C GLY A 217 -4.35 9.03 9.91
N ILE A 218 -4.70 8.03 9.10
CA ILE A 218 -6.10 7.78 8.71
C ILE A 218 -6.89 7.33 9.94
N LYS A 219 -7.75 8.22 10.44
CA LYS A 219 -8.75 7.95 11.46
C LYS A 219 -9.91 7.14 10.86
N TYR A 220 -10.80 6.60 11.70
CA TYR A 220 -12.01 5.83 11.34
C TYR A 220 -11.88 4.32 11.18
N GLY A 221 -10.82 3.72 11.73
CA GLY A 221 -10.73 2.27 11.91
C GLY A 221 -10.47 1.47 10.63
N ALA A 222 -9.95 2.13 9.58
CA ALA A 222 -9.33 1.44 8.46
C ALA A 222 -8.13 0.62 8.93
N SER A 223 -7.92 -0.53 8.29
CA SER A 223 -6.89 -1.48 8.65
C SER A 223 -6.39 -2.25 7.43
N LYS A 224 -5.26 -2.94 7.58
CA LYS A 224 -4.74 -3.84 6.55
C LYS A 224 -5.74 -4.93 6.18
N GLY A 225 -5.88 -5.21 4.89
CA GLY A 225 -6.87 -6.13 4.32
C GLY A 225 -8.26 -5.54 4.07
N ASP A 226 -8.54 -4.31 4.52
CA ASP A 226 -9.79 -3.62 4.18
C ASP A 226 -9.89 -3.36 2.68
N LEU A 227 -11.12 -3.41 2.17
CA LEU A 227 -11.45 -3.23 0.77
C LEU A 227 -11.33 -1.76 0.33
N VAL A 228 -10.88 -1.57 -0.91
CA VAL A 228 -10.58 -0.27 -1.50
C VAL A 228 -11.20 -0.15 -2.89
N VAL A 229 -11.63 1.05 -3.22
CA VAL A 229 -11.96 1.49 -4.57
C VAL A 229 -11.18 2.75 -4.89
N ALA A 230 -10.57 2.80 -6.07
CA ALA A 230 -9.85 3.95 -6.59
C ALA A 230 -10.42 4.36 -7.94
N TYR A 231 -10.60 5.66 -8.16
CA TYR A 231 -11.12 6.18 -9.43
C TYR A 231 -10.23 7.30 -9.95
N ASN A 232 -9.81 7.17 -11.21
CA ASN A 232 -9.10 8.20 -11.94
C ASN A 232 -10.09 9.02 -12.78
N PRO A 233 -10.36 10.30 -12.43
CA PRO A 233 -11.31 11.12 -13.17
C PRO A 233 -10.81 11.55 -14.56
N VAL A 234 -9.51 11.40 -14.84
CA VAL A 234 -8.92 11.73 -16.16
C VAL A 234 -9.11 10.58 -17.13
N THR A 235 -8.67 9.37 -16.76
CA THR A 235 -8.80 8.18 -17.63
C THR A 235 -10.19 7.53 -17.55
N LYS A 236 -11.03 7.95 -16.59
CA LYS A 236 -12.33 7.36 -16.27
C LYS A 236 -12.26 5.90 -15.83
N ILE A 237 -11.09 5.42 -15.40
CA ILE A 237 -10.89 4.05 -14.94
C ILE A 237 -11.15 3.96 -13.44
N ILE A 238 -11.91 2.94 -13.03
CA ILE A 238 -12.07 2.51 -11.65
C ILE A 238 -11.23 1.24 -11.42
N VAL A 239 -10.62 1.13 -10.25
CA VAL A 239 -9.86 -0.07 -9.84
C VAL A 239 -10.27 -0.46 -8.43
N TYR A 240 -10.48 -1.75 -8.23
CA TYR A 240 -10.80 -2.33 -6.93
C TYR A 240 -9.56 -2.96 -6.34
N GLY A 241 -9.35 -2.78 -5.04
CA GLY A 241 -8.14 -3.20 -4.36
C GLY A 241 -8.36 -3.48 -2.88
N ILE A 242 -7.25 -3.61 -2.17
CA ILE A 242 -7.21 -3.74 -0.72
C ILE A 242 -6.20 -2.77 -0.11
N VAL A 243 -6.30 -2.54 1.19
CA VAL A 243 -5.19 -2.00 1.96
C VAL A 243 -4.13 -3.10 2.11
N GLY A 244 -3.04 -3.00 1.36
CA GLY A 244 -2.00 -4.03 1.33
C GLY A 244 -0.84 -3.77 2.28
N ASP A 245 -0.60 -2.51 2.62
CA ASP A 245 0.60 -2.12 3.37
C ASP A 245 0.34 -0.98 4.37
N LYS A 246 1.37 -0.63 5.16
CA LYS A 246 1.35 0.51 6.08
C LYS A 246 2.50 1.47 5.79
N GLY A 247 2.17 2.75 5.74
CA GLY A 247 3.11 3.81 5.40
C GLY A 247 3.34 4.80 6.54
N PRO A 248 4.33 5.69 6.39
CA PRO A 248 4.62 6.73 7.36
C PRO A 248 3.40 7.65 7.54
N GLY A 249 3.23 8.23 8.73
CA GLY A 249 2.04 8.98 9.12
C GLY A 249 1.81 10.32 8.40
N ASN A 250 2.69 10.70 7.46
CA ASN A 250 2.70 12.01 6.81
C ASN A 250 2.44 11.99 5.29
N ASN A 251 2.26 10.81 4.68
CA ASN A 251 2.01 10.68 3.24
C ASN A 251 0.76 9.83 2.93
N LEU A 252 -0.23 10.43 2.28
CA LEU A 252 -1.34 9.75 1.63
C LEU A 252 -1.00 9.48 0.17
N GLY A 253 -1.61 8.41 -0.35
CA GLY A 253 -1.62 8.14 -1.78
C GLY A 253 -0.36 7.45 -2.25
N GLU A 254 -0.15 6.24 -1.77
CA GLU A 254 0.80 5.29 -2.32
C GLU A 254 0.01 4.04 -2.73
N GLY A 255 0.22 3.59 -3.96
CA GLY A 255 -0.46 2.45 -4.57
C GLY A 255 0.53 1.41 -5.05
N SER A 256 0.08 0.16 -5.15
CA SER A 256 0.88 -0.89 -5.81
C SER A 256 1.12 -0.55 -7.28
N ILE A 257 2.16 -1.16 -7.85
CA ILE A 257 2.50 -1.02 -9.26
C ILE A 257 1.27 -1.31 -10.14
N LEU A 258 0.55 -2.41 -9.88
CA LEU A 258 -0.63 -2.78 -10.66
C LEU A 258 -1.79 -1.79 -10.51
N LEU A 259 -2.03 -1.26 -9.30
CA LEU A 259 -3.10 -0.27 -9.09
C LEU A 259 -2.85 0.95 -9.97
N ASN A 260 -1.63 1.50 -9.92
CA ASN A 260 -1.28 2.70 -10.68
C ASN A 260 -1.25 2.45 -12.18
N MET A 261 -0.70 1.32 -12.64
CA MET A 261 -0.76 0.90 -14.04
C MET A 261 -2.19 0.91 -14.57
N LYS A 262 -3.13 0.29 -13.83
CA LYS A 262 -4.53 0.24 -14.22
C LYS A 262 -5.20 1.60 -14.22
N LEU A 263 -5.00 2.40 -13.19
CA LEU A 263 -5.55 3.77 -13.14
C LEU A 263 -5.04 4.62 -14.32
N LYS A 264 -3.86 4.32 -14.88
CA LYS A 264 -3.30 4.96 -16.08
C LYS A 264 -3.69 4.28 -17.41
N GLY A 265 -4.28 3.09 -17.37
CA GLY A 265 -4.52 2.28 -18.57
C GLY A 265 -3.26 1.68 -19.19
N ILE A 266 -2.20 1.50 -18.40
CA ILE A 266 -0.93 0.89 -18.83
C ILE A 266 -0.97 -0.61 -18.52
N THR A 267 -0.54 -1.44 -19.48
CA THR A 267 -0.48 -2.90 -19.34
C THR A 267 0.94 -3.45 -19.28
N GLU A 268 1.93 -2.68 -19.73
CA GLU A 268 3.33 -3.10 -19.72
C GLU A 268 3.93 -2.98 -18.32
N ILE A 269 4.50 -4.07 -17.82
CA ILE A 269 5.19 -4.11 -16.54
C ILE A 269 6.49 -3.28 -16.63
N PRO A 270 6.70 -2.30 -15.73
CA PRO A 270 7.88 -1.44 -15.77
C PRO A 270 9.15 -2.24 -15.47
N LYS A 271 10.23 -1.92 -16.19
CA LYS A 271 11.56 -2.48 -15.96
C LYS A 271 12.46 -1.43 -15.32
N GLY A 272 12.87 -1.67 -14.09
CA GLY A 272 13.75 -0.79 -13.32
C GLY A 272 13.03 0.42 -12.70
N LYS A 273 13.69 1.02 -11.71
CA LYS A 273 13.19 2.15 -10.90
C LYS A 273 12.66 3.33 -11.73
N ASN A 274 13.34 3.73 -12.80
CA ASN A 274 12.93 4.90 -13.57
C ASN A 274 11.61 4.66 -14.31
N ALA A 275 11.38 3.46 -14.86
CA ALA A 275 10.11 3.08 -15.45
C ALA A 275 9.00 3.02 -14.39
N VAL A 276 9.29 2.49 -13.21
CA VAL A 276 8.32 2.48 -12.09
C VAL A 276 7.89 3.90 -11.71
N LYS A 277 8.84 4.86 -11.64
CA LYS A 277 8.53 6.25 -11.31
C LYS A 277 7.54 6.91 -12.28
N THR A 278 7.53 6.52 -13.55
CA THR A 278 6.60 7.10 -14.53
C THR A 278 5.14 6.67 -14.28
N LEU A 279 4.93 5.63 -13.47
CA LEU A 279 3.60 5.18 -13.06
C LEU A 279 2.98 6.05 -11.95
N ALA A 280 3.75 6.94 -11.32
CA ALA A 280 3.18 7.91 -10.41
C ALA A 280 2.09 8.74 -11.10
N ILE A 281 1.05 9.07 -10.35
CA ILE A 281 -0.13 9.81 -10.81
C ILE A 281 -0.19 11.10 -10.01
N SER A 282 -0.03 12.24 -10.70
CA SER A 282 -0.15 13.57 -10.08
C SER A 282 -1.58 14.11 -10.19
N GLU A 283 -2.42 13.41 -10.94
CA GLU A 283 -3.84 13.59 -11.00
C GLU A 283 -4.45 13.17 -9.67
N ASN A 284 -5.37 13.98 -9.18
CA ASN A 284 -6.02 13.74 -7.92
C ASN A 284 -7.00 12.56 -8.01
N ILE A 285 -6.51 11.35 -7.74
CA ILE A 285 -7.27 10.11 -7.63
C ILE A 285 -8.23 10.17 -6.45
N MET A 286 -9.45 9.68 -6.68
CA MET A 286 -10.46 9.55 -5.65
C MET A 286 -10.36 8.16 -5.04
N ILE A 287 -10.22 8.09 -3.72
CA ILE A 287 -10.08 6.85 -2.97
C ILE A 287 -11.29 6.67 -2.07
N GLY A 288 -11.83 5.46 -2.03
CA GLY A 288 -12.78 4.97 -1.04
C GLY A 288 -12.21 3.76 -0.31
N ILE A 289 -12.12 3.83 1.01
CA ILE A 289 -11.75 2.69 1.87
C ILE A 289 -12.99 2.27 2.64
N ILE A 290 -13.30 0.98 2.64
CA ILE A 290 -14.41 0.41 3.40
C ILE A 290 -13.83 -0.09 4.75
N PRO A 291 -13.90 0.69 5.85
CA PRO A 291 -13.28 0.29 7.10
C PRO A 291 -13.93 -0.98 7.67
N LYS A 292 -13.13 -1.83 8.34
CA LYS A 292 -13.58 -3.09 8.97
C LYS A 292 -14.19 -4.09 7.98
N SER A 293 -13.81 -4.03 6.71
CA SER A 293 -14.25 -4.95 5.66
C SER A 293 -13.27 -6.10 5.40
N LYS A 294 -12.14 -6.17 6.13
CA LYS A 294 -11.16 -7.26 6.01
C LYS A 294 -11.81 -8.66 5.96
N GLU A 295 -12.76 -8.93 6.84
CA GLU A 295 -13.44 -10.25 6.94
C GLU A 295 -14.67 -10.38 6.02
N PHE A 296 -15.08 -9.30 5.35
CA PHE A 296 -16.25 -9.33 4.46
C PHE A 296 -15.99 -10.28 3.29
N LYS A 297 -16.66 -11.44 3.31
CA LYS A 297 -16.55 -12.49 2.28
C LYS A 297 -15.10 -12.81 1.93
N LEU A 298 -14.25 -12.92 2.96
CA LEU A 298 -12.83 -13.12 2.80
C LEU A 298 -12.54 -14.39 2.00
N LEU A 299 -11.76 -14.25 0.92
CA LEU A 299 -11.23 -15.34 0.12
C LEU A 299 -9.73 -15.13 -0.02
N ARG A 300 -8.95 -16.14 0.36
CA ARG A 300 -7.49 -16.17 0.25
C ARG A 300 -7.02 -17.48 -0.42
N PRO A 301 -5.90 -17.50 -1.15
CA PRO A 301 -5.05 -16.35 -1.46
C PRO A 301 -5.77 -15.26 -2.24
N TYR A 302 -5.35 -14.01 -2.05
CA TYR A 302 -5.95 -12.91 -2.78
C TYR A 302 -5.66 -13.06 -4.27
N THR A 303 -6.70 -12.79 -5.04
CA THR A 303 -6.62 -12.56 -6.49
C THR A 303 -7.35 -11.26 -6.80
N GLU A 304 -7.01 -10.63 -7.92
CA GLU A 304 -7.76 -9.45 -8.38
C GLU A 304 -9.26 -9.72 -8.48
N THR A 305 -9.65 -10.88 -9.03
CA THR A 305 -11.06 -11.29 -9.17
C THR A 305 -11.72 -11.39 -7.80
N SER A 306 -11.10 -12.07 -6.84
CA SER A 306 -11.65 -12.21 -5.49
C SER A 306 -11.85 -10.85 -4.80
N ILE A 307 -10.92 -9.92 -4.97
CA ILE A 307 -11.02 -8.57 -4.39
C ILE A 307 -12.13 -7.77 -5.08
N THR A 308 -12.15 -7.81 -6.41
CA THR A 308 -13.18 -7.13 -7.22
C THR A 308 -14.57 -7.59 -6.84
N ASP A 309 -14.78 -8.90 -6.73
CA ASP A 309 -16.07 -9.48 -6.36
C ASP A 309 -16.48 -9.07 -4.95
N ARG A 310 -15.55 -9.05 -4.00
CA ARG A 310 -15.83 -8.60 -2.63
C ARG A 310 -16.24 -7.12 -2.60
N VAL A 311 -15.52 -6.24 -3.29
CA VAL A 311 -15.86 -4.81 -3.35
C VAL A 311 -17.23 -4.60 -3.99
N LYS A 312 -17.47 -5.21 -5.16
CA LYS A 312 -18.75 -5.09 -5.88
C LYS A 312 -19.91 -5.64 -5.06
N GLN A 313 -19.75 -6.79 -4.40
CA GLN A 313 -20.79 -7.35 -3.54
C GLN A 313 -21.08 -6.46 -2.33
N TRP A 314 -20.07 -5.83 -1.73
CA TRP A 314 -20.28 -4.87 -0.65
C TRP A 314 -21.11 -3.67 -1.12
N PHE A 315 -20.73 -3.07 -2.25
CA PHE A 315 -21.46 -1.93 -2.84
C PHE A 315 -22.89 -2.29 -3.26
N ASN A 316 -23.09 -3.48 -3.83
CA ASN A 316 -24.41 -3.96 -4.21
C ASN A 316 -25.34 -4.08 -2.98
N MET A 317 -24.84 -4.53 -1.82
CA MET A 317 -25.60 -4.58 -0.56
C MET A 317 -26.00 -3.19 -0.03
N GLN A 318 -25.28 -2.14 -0.46
CA GLN A 318 -25.60 -0.74 -0.15
C GLN A 318 -26.48 -0.09 -1.23
N GLY A 319 -26.89 -0.84 -2.26
CA GLY A 319 -27.72 -0.36 -3.37
C GLY A 319 -26.94 0.32 -4.51
N TYR A 320 -25.63 0.11 -4.59
CA TYR A 320 -24.79 0.54 -5.72
C TYR A 320 -24.49 -0.66 -6.61
N SER A 321 -25.44 -1.02 -7.47
CA SER A 321 -25.39 -2.24 -8.30
C SER A 321 -24.53 -2.11 -9.57
N ASN A 322 -24.12 -0.89 -9.93
CA ASN A 322 -23.30 -0.61 -11.10
C ASN A 322 -22.14 0.34 -10.79
N GLN A 323 -21.19 0.38 -11.70
CA GLN A 323 -19.97 1.18 -11.58
C GLN A 323 -20.28 2.68 -11.51
N ASP A 324 -21.25 3.16 -12.27
CA ASP A 324 -21.58 4.59 -12.35
C ASP A 324 -22.08 5.13 -11.00
N GLY A 325 -22.85 4.33 -10.26
CA GLY A 325 -23.27 4.68 -8.91
C GLY A 325 -22.08 4.84 -7.96
N ILE A 326 -21.09 3.94 -8.04
CA ILE A 326 -19.87 4.00 -7.22
C ILE A 326 -19.03 5.21 -7.61
N ILE A 327 -18.88 5.46 -8.91
CA ILE A 327 -18.18 6.65 -9.44
C ILE A 327 -18.88 7.91 -8.91
N LYS A 328 -20.21 8.00 -9.04
CA LYS A 328 -20.97 9.16 -8.57
C LYS A 328 -20.77 9.40 -7.07
N LEU A 329 -20.84 8.34 -6.25
CA LEU A 329 -20.57 8.41 -4.81
C LEU A 329 -19.19 9.02 -4.53
N LEU A 330 -18.14 8.54 -5.21
CA LEU A 330 -16.78 9.08 -5.05
C LEU A 330 -16.70 10.53 -5.56
N THR A 331 -17.22 10.82 -6.75
CA THR A 331 -17.12 12.16 -7.35
C THR A 331 -17.87 13.22 -6.57
N ASP A 332 -19.00 12.90 -5.96
CA ASP A 332 -19.77 13.87 -5.17
C ASP A 332 -19.14 14.14 -3.81
N ASN A 333 -18.43 13.16 -3.25
CA ASN A 333 -17.89 13.26 -1.90
C ASN A 333 -16.39 13.54 -1.85
N CYS A 334 -15.63 13.38 -2.94
CA CYS A 334 -14.20 13.74 -3.02
C CYS A 334 -13.93 15.14 -3.58
N LYS A 335 -14.99 15.97 -3.74
CA LYS A 335 -14.86 17.40 -4.05
C LYS A 335 -14.18 18.17 -2.93
#